data_AF-A0A3N5VUP6-F1
#
_entry.id   AF-A0A3N5VUP6-F1
#
_cell.length_a   1.000
_cell.length_b   1.000
_cell.length_c   1.000
_cell.angle_alpha   90.00
_cell.angle_beta   90.00
_cell.angle_gamma   90.00
#
_symmetry.space_group_name_H-M   'P 1'
#
loop_
_entity.id
_entity.type
_entity.pdbx_description
1 polymer ?
#
loop_
_entity_poly.entity_id
_entity_poly.type
_entity_poly.pdbx_seq_one_letter_code
_entity_poly.pdbx_strand_id
1 'polypeptide(L)'
;MGQGWRKLLWIGAAVGLGLAMIWLTPSPDICAWDFHNSLWGPANLVLQGQAPYSLEPPYGPYLAVWMPQTIGAFLYLGLLPCWLASKLWYGLAFAAMLAMIWYTGGRKLPKPALFGLCFLLIFLYPPIYVHFIIGQYSLLFVLLMLLVVFEPRARPWIPLLLAVGLAGVRAFRARNRPAVFKCLRCGHKLDLPGAPCPECGYR
;
A
#
# COMPACT_ATOMS: atom_id res chain seq x y z
N MET A 1 -21.50 38.03 3.31
CA MET A 1 -21.28 36.57 3.26
C MET A 1 -19.80 36.27 3.48
N GLY A 2 -19.45 35.67 4.62
CA GLY A 2 -18.08 35.64 5.15
C GLY A 2 -17.08 34.82 4.33
N GLN A 3 -15.78 35.11 4.49
CA GLN A 3 -14.65 34.46 3.82
C GLN A 3 -14.63 32.91 3.93
N GLY A 4 -15.39 32.31 4.85
CA GLY A 4 -15.50 30.87 5.05
C GLY A 4 -16.14 30.08 3.90
N TRP A 5 -17.22 30.59 3.26
CA TRP A 5 -17.94 29.83 2.22
C TRP A 5 -17.08 29.61 0.96
N ARG A 6 -16.24 30.60 0.62
CA ARG A 6 -15.31 30.49 -0.52
C ARG A 6 -14.30 29.37 -0.28
N LYS A 7 -13.79 29.20 0.95
CA LYS A 7 -12.86 28.12 1.29
C LYS A 7 -13.53 26.75 1.12
N LEU A 8 -14.77 26.60 1.59
CA LEU A 8 -15.53 25.36 1.46
C LEU A 8 -15.79 24.99 -0.01
N LEU A 9 -16.11 25.96 -0.86
CA LEU A 9 -16.28 25.71 -2.29
C LEU A 9 -14.99 25.25 -2.96
N TRP A 10 -13.83 25.83 -2.61
CA TRP A 10 -12.56 25.40 -3.17
C TRP A 10 -12.15 24.00 -2.71
N ILE A 11 -12.40 23.67 -1.43
CA ILE A 11 -12.21 22.31 -0.93
C ILE A 11 -13.13 21.35 -1.68
N GLY A 12 -14.41 21.70 -1.84
CA GLY A 12 -15.38 20.91 -2.60
C GLY A 12 -14.97 20.71 -4.06
N ALA A 13 -14.47 21.76 -4.73
CA ALA A 13 -13.99 21.67 -6.11
C ALA A 13 -12.73 20.80 -6.24
N ALA A 14 -11.77 20.92 -5.31
CA ALA A 14 -10.56 20.09 -5.31
C ALA A 14 -10.90 18.61 -5.03
N VAL A 15 -11.79 18.34 -4.08
CA VAL A 15 -12.29 16.99 -3.79
C VAL A 15 -13.07 16.44 -4.98
N GLY A 16 -13.96 17.23 -5.58
CA GLY A 16 -14.73 16.85 -6.75
C GLY A 16 -13.86 16.54 -7.97
N LEU A 17 -12.85 17.37 -8.24
CA LEU A 17 -11.84 17.12 -9.27
C LEU A 17 -11.10 15.81 -8.97
N GLY A 18 -10.66 15.61 -7.74
CA GLY A 18 -9.97 14.38 -7.34
C GLY A 18 -10.80 13.11 -7.48
N LEU A 19 -12.07 13.16 -7.08
CA LEU A 19 -13.02 12.07 -7.28
C LEU A 19 -13.26 11.81 -8.77
N ALA A 20 -13.42 12.87 -9.58
CA ALA A 20 -13.53 12.74 -11.02
C ALA A 20 -12.27 12.12 -11.62
N MET A 21 -11.08 12.50 -11.16
CA MET A 21 -9.83 11.87 -11.61
C MET A 21 -9.79 10.39 -11.20
N ILE A 22 -10.11 10.02 -9.96
CA ILE A 22 -10.20 8.60 -9.53
C ILE A 22 -11.13 7.80 -10.47
N TRP A 23 -12.23 8.41 -10.90
CA TRP A 23 -13.22 7.78 -11.76
C TRP A 23 -12.82 7.73 -13.25
N LEU A 24 -12.13 8.76 -13.74
CA LEU A 24 -11.73 8.93 -15.14
C LEU A 24 -10.37 8.30 -15.46
N THR A 25 -9.46 8.26 -14.48
CA THR A 25 -8.29 7.41 -14.61
C THR A 25 -8.87 6.01 -14.74
N PRO A 26 -8.52 5.21 -15.76
CA PRO A 26 -8.84 3.80 -15.75
C PRO A 26 -8.16 3.21 -14.53
N SER A 27 -8.87 3.24 -13.40
CA SER A 27 -8.57 2.43 -12.23
C SER A 27 -8.37 1.06 -12.84
N PRO A 28 -7.24 0.40 -12.61
CA PRO A 28 -7.02 -0.84 -13.29
C PRO A 28 -8.17 -1.75 -12.86
N ASP A 29 -9.04 -2.11 -13.80
CA ASP A 29 -10.12 -3.09 -13.59
C ASP A 29 -9.51 -4.43 -13.12
N ILE A 30 -8.20 -4.54 -13.35
CA ILE A 30 -7.27 -5.55 -12.91
C ILE A 30 -6.52 -5.04 -11.67
N CYS A 31 -6.22 -5.93 -10.73
CA CYS A 31 -5.37 -5.66 -9.57
C CYS A 31 -4.05 -4.96 -9.98
N ALA A 32 -3.80 -3.73 -9.51
CA ALA A 32 -2.61 -2.97 -9.90
C ALA A 32 -1.34 -3.75 -9.54
N TRP A 33 -0.38 -3.85 -10.47
CA TRP A 33 0.72 -4.81 -10.38
C TRP A 33 1.59 -4.64 -9.11
N ASP A 34 2.02 -3.41 -8.80
CA ASP A 34 2.88 -3.20 -7.62
C ASP A 34 2.07 -3.39 -6.33
N PHE A 35 0.84 -2.88 -6.29
CA PHE A 35 -0.07 -3.10 -5.17
C PHE A 35 -0.34 -4.60 -4.92
N HIS A 36 -0.53 -5.39 -5.98
CA HIS A 36 -0.74 -6.83 -5.90
C HIS A 36 0.45 -7.54 -5.28
N ASN A 37 1.64 -7.33 -5.84
CA ASN A 37 2.83 -8.08 -5.46
C ASN A 37 3.41 -7.63 -4.11
N SER A 38 3.31 -6.33 -3.81
CA SER A 38 3.95 -5.73 -2.65
C SER A 38 3.04 -5.70 -1.42
N LEU A 39 1.71 -5.64 -1.58
CA LEU A 39 0.78 -5.41 -0.47
C LEU A 39 -0.41 -6.38 -0.41
N TRP A 40 -1.28 -6.36 -1.42
CA TRP A 40 -2.55 -7.12 -1.38
C TRP A 40 -2.31 -8.62 -1.40
N GLY A 41 -1.48 -9.13 -2.31
CA GLY A 41 -1.21 -10.56 -2.47
C GLY A 41 -0.58 -11.16 -1.21
N PRO A 42 0.50 -10.58 -0.67
CA PRO A 42 1.07 -11.03 0.60
C PRO A 42 0.08 -10.96 1.77
N ALA A 43 -0.74 -9.90 1.88
CA ALA A 43 -1.75 -9.79 2.92
C ALA A 43 -2.85 -10.87 2.79
N ASN A 44 -3.32 -11.13 1.57
CA ASN A 44 -4.33 -12.14 1.29
C ASN A 44 -3.82 -13.56 1.59
N LEU A 45 -2.58 -13.89 1.21
CA LEU A 45 -1.93 -15.15 1.53
C LEU A 45 -1.81 -15.38 3.04
N VAL A 46 -1.38 -14.35 3.78
CA VAL A 46 -1.26 -14.39 5.25
C VAL A 46 -2.62 -14.67 5.90
N LEU A 47 -3.69 -14.02 5.44
CA LEU A 47 -5.05 -14.26 5.93
C LEU A 47 -5.56 -15.68 5.63
N GLN A 48 -5.05 -16.32 4.57
CA GLN A 48 -5.35 -17.72 4.23
C GLN A 48 -4.45 -18.72 4.96
N GLY A 49 -3.55 -18.26 5.85
CA GLY A 49 -2.61 -19.12 6.56
C GLY A 49 -1.43 -19.59 5.69
N GLN A 50 -1.21 -18.97 4.53
CA GLN A 50 -0.10 -19.25 3.64
C GLN A 50 1.11 -18.36 3.95
N ALA A 51 2.28 -18.73 3.41
CA ALA A 51 3.46 -17.89 3.53
C ALA A 51 3.28 -16.59 2.72
N PRO A 52 3.59 -15.41 3.28
CA PRO A 52 3.61 -14.19 2.47
C PRO A 52 4.61 -14.35 1.33
N TYR A 53 4.28 -13.82 0.15
CA TYR A 53 5.11 -13.89 -1.06
C TYR A 53 5.31 -15.28 -1.67
N SER A 54 4.46 -16.28 -1.37
CA SER A 54 4.37 -17.49 -2.20
C SER A 54 3.58 -17.27 -3.51
N LEU A 55 3.66 -16.05 -4.07
CA LEU A 55 2.98 -15.68 -5.30
C LEU A 55 3.79 -16.22 -6.49
N GLU A 56 3.11 -16.73 -7.51
CA GLU A 56 3.73 -16.93 -8.82
C GLU A 56 3.50 -15.64 -9.63
N PRO A 57 4.51 -14.76 -9.79
CA PRO A 57 4.31 -13.50 -10.47
C PRO A 57 4.02 -13.77 -11.95
N PRO A 58 3.06 -13.06 -12.57
CA PRO A 58 2.76 -13.24 -13.99
C PRO A 58 3.92 -12.88 -14.93
N TYR A 59 4.97 -12.21 -14.43
CA TYR A 59 6.10 -11.68 -15.22
C TYR A 59 7.47 -12.26 -14.83
N GLY A 60 7.52 -13.50 -14.33
CA GLY A 60 8.77 -14.23 -14.06
C GLY A 60 9.02 -14.50 -12.56
N PRO A 61 10.18 -15.09 -12.19
CA PRO A 61 10.44 -15.59 -10.83
C PRO A 61 10.73 -14.49 -9.79
N TYR A 62 10.69 -13.22 -10.19
CA TYR A 62 11.08 -12.12 -9.33
C TYR A 62 9.91 -11.67 -8.46
N LEU A 63 9.93 -12.09 -7.21
CA LEU A 63 9.08 -11.56 -6.16
C LEU A 63 9.58 -10.16 -5.79
N ALA A 64 8.77 -9.13 -6.07
CA ALA A 64 8.99 -7.80 -5.53
C ALA A 64 8.62 -7.80 -4.04
N VAL A 65 9.52 -8.35 -3.19
CA VAL A 65 9.37 -8.32 -1.73
C VAL A 65 9.71 -6.91 -1.24
N TRP A 66 8.74 -6.00 -1.35
CA TRP A 66 8.88 -4.64 -0.87
C TRP A 66 8.24 -4.46 0.51
N MET A 67 9.07 -4.09 1.49
CA MET A 67 8.68 -3.69 2.85
C MET A 67 7.69 -4.65 3.56
N PRO A 68 8.07 -5.89 3.85
CA PRO A 68 7.18 -6.89 4.48
C PRO A 68 6.55 -6.45 5.81
N GLN A 69 7.15 -5.48 6.50
CA GLN A 69 6.63 -4.88 7.74
C GLN A 69 5.27 -4.20 7.52
N THR A 70 4.94 -3.77 6.31
CA THR A 70 3.74 -2.97 6.03
C THR A 70 2.51 -3.85 5.81
N ILE A 71 2.70 -5.14 5.51
CA ILE A 71 1.62 -6.14 5.45
C ILE A 71 0.79 -6.11 6.74
N GLY A 72 1.42 -5.94 7.90
CA GLY A 72 0.70 -5.90 9.18
C GLY A 72 -0.22 -4.69 9.30
N ALA A 73 0.26 -3.52 8.88
CA ALA A 73 -0.52 -2.29 8.91
C ALA A 73 -1.71 -2.32 7.92
N PHE A 74 -1.55 -3.02 6.81
CA PHE A 74 -2.53 -3.08 5.72
C PHE A 74 -3.18 -4.46 5.55
N LEU A 75 -3.12 -5.31 6.58
CA LEU A 75 -3.58 -6.70 6.49
C LEU A 75 -5.06 -6.78 6.07
N TYR A 76 -5.87 -5.83 6.52
CA TYR A 76 -7.30 -5.73 6.20
C TYR A 76 -7.58 -5.58 4.69
N LEU A 77 -6.64 -5.07 3.89
CA LEU A 77 -6.82 -4.99 2.43
C LEU A 77 -6.86 -6.37 1.78
N GLY A 78 -6.20 -7.36 2.36
CA GLY A 78 -6.23 -8.74 1.88
C GLY A 78 -7.59 -9.45 2.10
N LEU A 79 -8.49 -8.89 2.90
CA LEU A 79 -9.86 -9.41 3.08
C LEU A 79 -10.79 -9.01 1.91
N LEU A 80 -10.40 -8.02 1.13
CA LEU A 80 -11.21 -7.48 0.05
C LEU A 80 -10.79 -8.08 -1.30
N PRO A 81 -11.71 -8.17 -2.28
CA PRO A 81 -11.34 -8.46 -3.67
C PRO A 81 -10.29 -7.47 -4.16
N CYS A 82 -9.28 -7.93 -4.92
CA CYS A 82 -8.15 -7.05 -5.23
C CYS A 82 -8.57 -5.78 -5.97
N TRP A 83 -9.50 -5.85 -6.93
CA TRP A 83 -9.95 -4.67 -7.66
C TRP A 83 -10.49 -3.58 -6.73
N LEU A 84 -11.22 -3.97 -5.67
CA LEU A 84 -11.77 -3.04 -4.68
C LEU A 84 -10.67 -2.51 -3.77
N ALA A 85 -9.79 -3.39 -3.29
CA ALA A 85 -8.65 -3.01 -2.47
C ALA A 85 -7.72 -2.02 -3.21
N SER A 86 -7.52 -2.23 -4.51
CA SER A 86 -6.71 -1.37 -5.39
C SER A 86 -7.35 0.01 -5.57
N LYS A 87 -8.68 0.10 -5.73
CA LYS A 87 -9.41 1.38 -5.78
C LYS A 87 -9.30 2.14 -4.45
N LEU A 88 -9.45 1.45 -3.32
CA LEU A 88 -9.28 2.05 -1.99
C LEU A 88 -7.83 2.54 -1.78
N TRP A 89 -6.86 1.75 -2.21
CA TRP A 89 -5.44 2.10 -2.17
C TRP A 89 -5.15 3.35 -3.00
N TYR A 90 -5.66 3.42 -4.22
CA TYR A 90 -5.56 4.60 -5.08
C TYR A 90 -6.13 5.83 -4.37
N GLY A 91 -7.34 5.73 -3.81
CA GLY A 91 -7.97 6.82 -3.07
C GLY A 91 -7.13 7.28 -1.87
N LEU A 92 -6.52 6.35 -1.15
CA LEU A 92 -5.61 6.65 -0.04
C LEU A 92 -4.34 7.37 -0.51
N ALA A 93 -3.68 6.87 -1.56
CA ALA A 93 -2.48 7.49 -2.13
C ALA A 93 -2.77 8.90 -2.64
N PHE A 94 -3.93 9.08 -3.29
CA PHE A 94 -4.40 10.38 -3.76
C PHE A 94 -4.66 11.35 -2.60
N ALA A 95 -5.37 10.91 -1.55
CA ALA A 95 -5.63 11.72 -0.36
C ALA A 95 -4.32 12.08 0.37
N ALA A 96 -3.38 11.15 0.47
CA ALA A 96 -2.07 11.40 1.06
C ALA A 96 -1.26 12.44 0.28
N MET A 97 -1.29 12.38 -1.06
CA MET A 97 -0.67 13.39 -1.92
C MET A 97 -1.28 14.77 -1.71
N LEU A 98 -2.61 14.87 -1.67
CA LEU A 98 -3.31 16.13 -1.37
C LEU A 98 -2.93 16.68 0.00
N ALA A 99 -2.95 15.83 1.02
CA ALA A 99 -2.55 16.19 2.37
C ALA A 99 -1.10 16.71 2.39
N MET A 100 -0.20 16.07 1.65
CA MET A 100 1.20 16.49 1.54
C MET A 100 1.39 17.83 0.86
N ILE A 101 0.70 18.10 -0.25
CA ILE A 101 0.75 19.40 -0.92
C ILE A 101 0.21 20.48 0.02
N TRP A 102 -0.91 20.20 0.70
CA TRP A 102 -1.49 21.12 1.69
C TRP A 102 -0.50 21.42 2.82
N TYR A 103 0.14 20.37 3.33
CA TYR A 103 1.04 20.46 4.46
C TYR A 103 2.34 21.20 4.15
N THR A 104 2.99 20.82 3.05
CA THR A 104 4.24 21.45 2.60
C THR A 104 4.03 22.90 2.14
N GLY A 105 2.83 23.25 1.66
CA GLY A 105 2.45 24.63 1.35
C GLY A 105 2.31 25.55 2.58
N GLY A 106 2.16 24.98 3.78
CA GLY A 106 2.11 25.71 5.04
C GLY A 106 1.02 26.80 5.11
N ARG A 107 1.31 27.92 5.79
CA ARG A 107 0.36 29.05 5.93
C ARG A 107 0.21 29.91 4.67
N LYS A 108 1.07 29.73 3.67
CA LYS A 108 1.11 30.54 2.45
C LYS A 108 0.79 29.69 1.22
N LEU A 109 -0.35 28.99 1.27
CA LEU A 109 -0.85 28.32 0.08
C LEU A 109 -1.10 29.35 -1.03
N PRO A 110 -0.79 29.00 -2.29
CA PRO A 110 -1.07 29.87 -3.42
C PRO A 110 -2.57 30.17 -3.51
N LYS A 111 -2.92 31.22 -4.27
CA LYS A 111 -4.34 31.51 -4.56
C LYS A 111 -5.03 30.23 -5.07
N PRO A 112 -6.29 29.94 -4.71
CA PRO A 112 -6.92 28.66 -5.00
C PRO A 112 -6.87 28.22 -6.47
N ALA A 113 -7.00 29.17 -7.40
CA ALA A 113 -6.85 28.91 -8.84
C ALA A 113 -5.43 28.40 -9.19
N LEU A 114 -4.39 29.04 -8.65
CA LEU A 114 -3.01 28.59 -8.84
C LEU A 114 -2.75 27.26 -8.14
N PHE A 115 -3.32 27.03 -6.96
CA PHE A 115 -3.27 25.73 -6.29
C PHE A 115 -3.87 24.61 -7.15
N GLY A 116 -5.07 24.85 -7.70
CA GLY A 116 -5.74 23.91 -8.61
C GLY A 116 -4.94 23.65 -9.88
N LEU A 117 -4.32 24.69 -10.45
CA LEU A 117 -3.44 24.55 -11.61
C LEU A 117 -2.19 23.71 -11.28
N CYS A 118 -1.49 24.02 -10.18
CA CYS A 118 -0.34 23.23 -9.73
C CYS A 118 -0.73 21.77 -9.47
N PHE A 119 -1.89 21.54 -8.86
CA PHE A 119 -2.42 20.22 -8.60
C PHE A 119 -2.67 19.44 -9.90
N LEU A 120 -3.33 20.07 -10.87
CA LEU A 120 -3.57 19.48 -12.19
C LEU A 120 -2.25 19.15 -12.89
N LEU A 121 -1.26 20.04 -12.84
CA LEU A 121 0.06 19.81 -13.45
C LEU A 121 0.82 18.65 -12.78
N ILE A 122 0.76 18.53 -11.46
CA ILE A 122 1.36 17.40 -10.72
C ILE A 122 0.68 16.09 -11.11
N PHE A 123 -0.65 16.09 -11.21
CA PHE A 123 -1.39 14.88 -11.56
C PHE A 123 -1.13 14.46 -13.01
N LEU A 124 -1.06 15.41 -13.94
CA LEU A 124 -0.74 15.17 -15.34
C LEU A 124 0.76 14.89 -15.57
N TYR A 125 1.59 14.99 -14.53
CA TYR A 125 3.01 14.67 -14.65
C TYR A 125 3.16 13.16 -14.93
N PRO A 126 3.73 12.75 -16.09
CA PRO A 126 3.67 11.37 -16.55
C PRO A 126 4.19 10.33 -15.53
N PRO A 127 5.27 10.58 -14.78
CA PRO A 127 5.71 9.66 -13.73
C PRO A 127 4.65 9.42 -12.66
N ILE A 128 3.94 10.47 -12.20
CA ILE A 128 2.90 10.34 -11.18
C ILE A 128 1.74 9.51 -11.73
N TYR A 129 1.31 9.78 -12.96
CA TYR A 129 0.27 9.01 -13.63
C TYR A 129 0.62 7.52 -13.74
N VAL A 130 1.84 7.19 -14.19
CA VAL A 130 2.30 5.79 -14.28
C VAL A 130 2.35 5.14 -12.89
N HIS A 131 2.86 5.84 -11.87
CA HIS A 131 2.88 5.36 -10.50
C HIS A 131 1.47 5.05 -9.96
N PHE A 132 0.49 5.87 -10.29
CA PHE A 132 -0.91 5.62 -9.92
C PHE A 132 -1.50 4.41 -10.65
N ILE A 133 -1.21 4.23 -11.95
CA ILE A 133 -1.67 3.06 -12.72
C ILE A 133 -1.14 1.75 -12.13
N ILE A 134 0.15 1.71 -11.81
CA ILE A 134 0.77 0.49 -11.26
C ILE A 134 0.46 0.29 -9.78
N GLY A 135 -0.24 1.24 -9.15
CA GLY A 135 -0.60 1.18 -7.72
C GLY A 135 0.62 1.34 -6.81
N GLN A 136 1.59 2.17 -7.24
CA GLN A 136 2.93 2.19 -6.66
C GLN A 136 2.90 2.44 -5.15
N TYR A 137 3.34 1.43 -4.42
CA TYR A 137 3.36 1.42 -2.96
C TYR A 137 4.33 2.45 -2.39
N SER A 138 5.46 2.65 -3.07
CA SER A 138 6.56 3.50 -2.59
C SER A 138 6.21 4.99 -2.53
N LEU A 139 5.23 5.47 -3.32
CA LEU A 139 4.83 6.88 -3.31
C LEU A 139 4.21 7.28 -1.98
N LEU A 140 3.29 6.46 -1.44
CA LEU A 140 2.71 6.69 -0.12
C LEU A 140 3.77 6.67 0.97
N PHE A 141 4.72 5.73 0.90
CA PHE A 141 5.77 5.60 1.90
C PHE A 141 6.70 6.81 1.91
N VAL A 142 7.12 7.30 0.74
CA VAL A 142 7.92 8.52 0.63
C VAL A 142 7.17 9.71 1.24
N LEU A 143 5.87 9.86 0.94
CA LEU A 143 5.04 10.92 1.52
C LEU A 143 4.97 10.83 3.05
N LEU A 144 4.78 9.63 3.60
CA LEU A 144 4.78 9.40 5.05
C LEU A 144 6.15 9.68 5.69
N MET A 145 7.26 9.28 5.05
CA MET A 145 8.60 9.60 5.54
C MET A 145 8.85 11.11 5.54
N LEU A 146 8.45 11.82 4.49
CA LEU A 146 8.58 13.28 4.44
C LEU A 146 7.77 13.94 5.56
N LEU A 147 6.56 13.48 5.87
CA LEU A 147 5.79 13.98 7.02
C LEU A 147 6.53 13.77 8.34
N VAL A 148 7.09 12.57 8.55
CA VAL A 148 7.79 12.25 9.81
C VAL A 148 9.08 13.07 9.95
N VAL A 149 9.84 13.26 8.86
CA VAL A 149 11.12 13.97 8.88
C VAL A 149 10.93 15.48 8.97
N PHE A 150 10.02 16.04 8.16
CA PHE A 150 9.87 17.49 8.03
C PHE A 150 8.84 18.10 8.97
N GLU A 151 8.07 17.31 9.71
CA GLU A 151 7.31 17.81 10.85
C GLU A 151 7.92 17.39 12.20
N PRO A 152 8.90 18.17 12.72
CA PRO A 152 9.44 17.96 14.05
C PRO A 152 8.43 18.22 15.19
N ARG A 153 7.23 18.75 14.86
CA ARG A 153 6.09 18.92 15.78
C ARG A 153 5.00 17.85 15.63
N ALA A 154 5.21 16.85 14.78
CA ALA A 154 4.29 15.72 14.67
C ALA A 154 4.14 15.13 16.07
N ARG A 155 2.90 15.09 16.56
CA ARG A 155 2.63 14.58 17.89
C ARG A 155 3.24 13.16 17.99
N PRO A 156 3.89 12.81 19.10
CA PRO A 156 4.72 11.59 19.22
C PRO A 156 3.95 10.28 18.93
N TRP A 157 2.61 10.32 18.93
CA TRP A 157 1.78 9.20 18.55
C TRP A 157 1.78 8.86 17.05
N ILE A 158 2.12 9.79 16.15
CA ILE A 158 2.18 9.49 14.70
C ILE A 158 3.33 8.50 14.41
N PRO A 159 4.59 8.76 14.85
CA PRO A 159 5.66 7.76 14.77
C PRO A 159 5.32 6.46 15.49
N LEU A 160 4.62 6.54 16.63
CA LEU A 160 4.22 5.36 17.41
C LEU A 160 3.20 4.49 16.66
N LEU A 161 2.17 5.07 16.05
CA LEU A 161 1.19 4.33 15.23
C LEU A 161 1.89 3.67 14.03
N LEU A 162 2.83 4.37 13.40
CA LEU A 162 3.65 3.80 12.32
C LEU A 162 4.47 2.61 12.86
N ALA A 163 5.17 2.79 13.98
CA ALA A 163 5.98 1.75 14.61
C ALA A 163 5.15 0.54 15.06
N VAL A 164 3.95 0.75 15.63
CA VAL A 164 3.03 -0.31 16.03
C VAL A 164 2.50 -1.06 14.81
N GLY A 165 2.10 -0.35 13.75
CA GLY A 165 1.69 -0.96 12.48
C GLY A 165 2.79 -1.81 11.86
N LEU A 166 4.03 -1.33 11.88
CA LEU A 166 5.21 -2.05 11.38
C LEU A 166 5.62 -3.23 12.29
N ALA A 167 5.39 -3.13 13.61
CA ALA A 167 5.71 -4.19 14.57
C ALA A 167 4.67 -5.32 14.61
N GLY A 168 3.43 -5.06 14.21
CA GLY A 168 2.32 -6.03 14.24
C GLY A 168 2.59 -7.33 13.46
N VAL A 169 3.47 -7.29 12.45
CA VAL A 169 3.86 -8.47 11.66
C VAL A 169 4.57 -9.54 12.50
N ARG A 170 5.29 -9.15 13.57
CA ARG A 170 5.98 -10.14 14.44
C ARG A 170 5.02 -11.05 15.19
N ALA A 171 3.81 -10.58 15.53
CA ALA A 171 2.80 -11.39 16.21
C ALA A 171 2.25 -12.51 15.29
N PHE A 172 2.20 -12.27 13.97
CA PHE A 172 1.76 -13.27 13.00
C PHE A 172 2.81 -14.39 12.82
N ARG A 173 4.10 -14.03 12.85
CA ARG A 173 5.21 -15.00 12.80
C ARG A 173 5.20 -15.99 13.97
N ALA A 174 4.71 -15.59 15.14
CA ALA A 174 4.61 -16.49 16.30
C ALA A 174 3.49 -17.53 16.16
N ARG A 175 2.47 -17.27 15.32
CA ARG A 175 1.33 -18.17 15.10
C ARG A 175 1.54 -19.10 13.90
N ASN A 176 2.31 -18.66 12.90
CA ASN A 176 2.84 -19.52 11.84
C ASN A 176 4.17 -20.13 12.29
N ARG A 177 4.14 -21.17 13.12
CA ARG A 177 5.27 -22.11 13.16
C ARG A 177 5.51 -22.56 11.71
N PRO A 178 6.77 -22.66 11.24
CA PRO A 178 7.04 -23.20 9.91
C PRO A 178 6.22 -24.47 9.77
N ALA A 179 5.36 -24.53 8.74
CA ALA A 179 4.56 -25.71 8.48
C ALA A 179 5.53 -26.88 8.52
N VAL A 180 5.35 -27.75 9.51
CA VAL A 180 6.20 -28.93 9.63
C VAL A 180 5.72 -29.85 8.53
N PHE A 181 6.36 -29.76 7.37
CA PHE A 181 6.12 -30.68 6.28
C PHE A 181 6.55 -32.05 6.78
N LYS A 182 5.65 -33.04 6.72
CA LYS A 182 5.97 -34.42 7.07
C LYS A 182 5.96 -35.25 5.80
N CYS A 183 6.95 -36.11 5.63
CA CYS A 183 6.92 -37.12 4.59
C CYS A 183 5.67 -37.98 4.76
N LEU A 184 4.88 -38.13 3.69
CA LEU A 184 3.65 -38.92 3.72
C LEU A 184 3.89 -40.40 4.03
N ARG A 185 5.11 -40.89 3.79
CA ARG A 185 5.47 -42.29 3.95
C ARG A 185 5.97 -42.64 5.36
N CYS A 186 6.90 -41.87 5.91
CA CYS A 186 7.53 -42.17 7.20
C CYS A 186 7.24 -41.13 8.31
N GLY A 187 6.59 -40.01 7.99
CA GLY A 187 6.31 -38.95 8.96
C GLY A 187 7.50 -38.07 9.32
N HIS A 188 8.69 -38.29 8.74
CA HIS A 188 9.89 -37.49 8.96
C HIS A 188 9.65 -36.02 8.55
N LYS A 189 10.20 -35.07 9.31
CA LYS A 189 10.03 -33.64 9.02
C LYS A 189 10.91 -33.22 7.83
N LEU A 190 10.35 -32.51 6.87
CA LEU A 190 11.07 -31.98 5.71
C LEU A 190 11.31 -30.48 5.91
N ASP A 191 12.52 -30.03 5.53
CA ASP A 191 12.91 -28.62 5.62
C ASP A 191 12.21 -27.77 4.55
N LEU A 192 11.86 -28.38 3.41
CA LEU A 192 11.19 -27.73 2.28
C LEU A 192 10.10 -28.65 1.70
N PRO A 193 8.98 -28.09 1.23
CA PRO A 193 7.97 -28.86 0.51
C PRO A 193 8.57 -29.45 -0.79
N GLY A 194 8.36 -30.75 -1.02
CA GLY A 194 8.83 -31.47 -2.22
C GLY A 194 10.31 -31.86 -2.21
N ALA A 195 11.04 -31.59 -1.11
CA ALA A 195 12.38 -32.13 -0.95
C ALA A 195 12.32 -33.67 -0.79
N PRO A 196 13.20 -34.43 -1.45
CA PRO A 196 13.28 -35.88 -1.23
C PRO A 196 13.54 -36.17 0.24
N CYS A 197 12.75 -37.08 0.81
CA CYS A 197 12.89 -37.45 2.20
C CYS A 197 14.24 -38.13 2.44
N PRO A 198 15.08 -37.65 3.37
CA PRO A 198 16.41 -38.20 3.59
C PRO A 198 16.37 -39.63 4.16
N GLU A 199 15.28 -40.01 4.86
CA GLU A 199 15.16 -41.35 5.43
C GLU A 199 14.66 -42.41 4.45
N CYS A 200 13.74 -42.07 3.54
CA CYS A 200 13.08 -43.06 2.68
C CYS A 200 13.17 -42.78 1.18
N GLY A 201 13.81 -41.68 0.77
CA GLY A 201 13.97 -41.28 -0.63
C GLY A 201 12.68 -40.85 -1.35
N TYR A 202 11.54 -40.81 -0.65
CA TYR A 202 10.25 -40.42 -1.22
C TYR A 202 10.25 -38.92 -1.56
N ARG A 203 9.95 -38.57 -2.82
CA ARG A 203 9.73 -37.20 -3.29
C ARG A 203 8.26 -36.83 -3.17
#